data_AF-K7KBQ4-F1
#
_entry.id   AF-K7KBQ4-F1
#
_cell.length_a   1.000
_cell.length_b   1.000
_cell.length_c   1.000
_cell.angle_alpha   90.00
_cell.angle_beta   90.00
_cell.angle_gamma   90.00
#
_symmetry.space_group_name_H-M   'P 1'
#
loop_
_entity.id
_entity.type
_entity.pdbx_description
1 polymer ?
#
loop_
_entity_poly.entity_id
_entity_poly.type
_entity_poly.pdbx_seq_one_letter_code
_entity_poly.pdbx_strand_id
1 'polypeptide(L)'
;MGFRISGSSSSSCFCLQRTLLPPLTAIATSTRGFKRRSNCIPSCSVSYRKFVEFALDETTLHTHLIPSPLQEKYNFMNSKDGKGTLSMLSFEGAKIRLLRSLIIETETMQVLDFTVFPKAEYDIPIFCANFFTSAKTNIVVLDLNPLHDIINQHEYKEKYFKSLIPLGLKYAELFPWGGKLTSESINFFSPIVIWTKFTSNPEKYDILYSAFREYYKVWLKLICKADKETDESQIFHNLEAQHRYLTWRVEKDPGQGVLKKLIGDTLAKDMLRSFLFNGVDELGSKTFNDYFPRYCCQEGTLNKKGNVIGKSFENRPWNARGEFIEYFR
;
A
#
# COMPACT_ATOMS: atom_id res chain seq x y z
N MET A 1 -38.68 -37.71 2.07
CA MET A 1 -38.06 -38.17 0.81
C MET A 1 -36.59 -37.84 0.89
N GLY A 2 -35.74 -38.87 0.96
CA GLY A 2 -34.33 -38.74 1.31
C GLY A 2 -33.42 -38.74 0.09
N PHE A 3 -32.26 -38.08 0.25
CA PHE A 3 -31.04 -38.42 -0.47
C PHE A 3 -29.86 -38.26 0.50
N ARG A 4 -29.29 -39.40 0.92
CA ARG A 4 -27.93 -39.50 1.44
C ARG A 4 -27.05 -39.92 0.27
N ILE A 5 -25.94 -39.22 0.06
CA ILE A 5 -24.80 -39.75 -0.70
C ILE A 5 -23.55 -39.57 0.18
N SER A 6 -23.03 -40.70 0.64
CA SER A 6 -21.70 -40.86 1.21
C SER A 6 -20.70 -41.12 0.08
N GLY A 7 -19.58 -40.42 0.09
CA GLY A 7 -18.43 -40.68 -0.77
C GLY A 7 -17.14 -40.40 0.00
N SER A 8 -16.49 -41.48 0.43
CA SER A 8 -15.17 -41.50 1.06
C SER A 8 -14.08 -41.58 -0.01
N SER A 9 -13.05 -40.73 0.09
CA SER A 9 -11.78 -40.88 -0.65
C SER A 9 -10.61 -40.50 0.24
N SER A 10 -9.75 -41.49 0.48
CA SER A 10 -8.48 -41.44 1.22
C SER A 10 -7.28 -41.25 0.30
N SER A 11 -6.36 -40.34 0.65
CA SER A 11 -4.94 -40.31 0.25
C SER A 11 -4.31 -39.05 0.86
N SER A 12 -3.08 -38.96 1.36
CA SER A 12 -2.00 -39.91 1.68
C SER A 12 -0.99 -39.10 2.53
N CYS A 13 -0.40 -39.75 3.53
CA CYS A 13 0.63 -39.20 4.41
C CYS A 13 1.96 -38.98 3.68
N PHE A 14 2.66 -37.87 3.96
CA PHE A 14 4.10 -37.74 3.80
C PHE A 14 4.78 -37.70 5.18
N CYS A 15 5.34 -38.84 5.59
CA CYS A 15 6.38 -38.93 6.61
C CYS A 15 7.73 -39.04 5.91
N LEU A 16 8.67 -38.14 6.21
CA LEU A 16 10.09 -38.30 5.87
C LEU A 16 10.84 -38.74 7.13
N GLN A 17 11.33 -39.97 7.08
CA GLN A 17 12.10 -40.66 8.10
C GLN A 17 13.51 -40.05 8.27
N ARG A 18 13.98 -40.14 9.51
CA ARG A 18 15.36 -39.91 9.95
C ARG A 18 16.32 -40.92 9.33
N THR A 19 17.54 -40.48 9.01
CA THR A 19 18.74 -41.31 8.98
C THR A 19 19.76 -40.78 9.97
N LEU A 20 20.17 -41.67 10.89
CA LEU A 20 21.27 -41.53 11.85
C LEU A 20 22.54 -42.14 11.22
N LEU A 21 23.71 -41.53 11.49
CA LEU A 21 25.05 -42.11 11.33
C LEU A 21 25.98 -41.43 12.38
N PRO A 22 27.06 -42.07 12.84
CA PRO A 22 27.26 -42.48 14.24
C PRO A 22 28.37 -41.67 14.94
N PRO A 23 28.60 -41.88 16.26
CA PRO A 23 29.61 -41.14 17.01
C PRO A 23 30.98 -41.83 16.95
N LEU A 24 32.06 -41.03 16.90
CA LEU A 24 33.40 -41.46 17.30
C LEU A 24 34.04 -40.40 18.20
N THR A 25 34.48 -40.90 19.34
CA THR A 25 35.16 -40.24 20.47
C THR A 25 36.62 -39.93 20.20
N ALA A 26 37.10 -38.91 20.94
CA ALA A 26 38.39 -38.84 21.64
C ALA A 26 39.51 -37.89 21.12
N ILE A 27 39.69 -36.82 21.92
CA ILE A 27 40.94 -36.33 22.52
C ILE A 27 41.90 -35.49 21.63
N ALA A 28 41.96 -34.17 21.91
CA ALA A 28 43.13 -33.43 22.43
C ALA A 28 43.12 -31.93 22.02
N THR A 29 42.83 -31.09 23.01
CA THR A 29 43.38 -29.74 23.27
C THR A 29 44.15 -29.01 22.16
N SER A 30 43.60 -27.90 21.67
CA SER A 30 44.33 -26.62 21.57
C SER A 30 43.39 -25.45 21.28
N THR A 31 43.59 -24.40 22.06
CA THR A 31 42.95 -23.08 22.04
C THR A 31 42.97 -22.40 20.65
N ARG A 32 41.81 -21.95 20.16
CA ARG A 32 41.64 -20.66 19.44
C ARG A 32 40.18 -20.43 19.08
N GLY A 33 39.71 -19.20 19.35
CA GLY A 33 38.31 -18.82 19.37
C GLY A 33 37.58 -18.94 18.04
N PHE A 34 36.34 -19.41 18.11
CA PHE A 34 35.35 -19.25 17.06
C PHE A 34 34.34 -18.20 17.49
N LYS A 35 34.54 -16.97 16.98
CA LYS A 35 33.50 -15.95 16.92
C LYS A 35 32.29 -16.57 16.20
N ARG A 36 31.19 -16.76 16.92
CA ARG A 36 29.85 -16.90 16.32
C ARG A 36 29.58 -15.59 15.57
N ARG A 37 29.83 -15.57 14.26
CA ARG A 37 29.29 -14.56 13.35
C ARG A 37 27.78 -14.77 13.28
N SER A 38 27.06 -14.07 14.17
CA SER A 38 25.70 -13.66 13.85
C SER A 38 25.81 -12.75 12.62
N ASN A 39 25.33 -13.21 11.48
CA ASN A 39 25.14 -12.35 10.31
C ASN A 39 23.94 -11.43 10.61
N CYS A 40 24.15 -10.47 11.51
CA CYS A 40 23.31 -9.29 11.60
C CYS A 40 23.53 -8.53 10.30
N ILE A 41 22.53 -8.57 9.43
CA ILE A 41 22.46 -7.76 8.22
C ILE A 41 22.62 -6.29 8.67
N PRO A 42 23.44 -5.46 7.98
CA PRO A 42 23.52 -4.04 8.28
C PRO A 42 22.10 -3.49 8.33
N SER A 43 21.72 -2.92 9.48
CA SER A 43 20.43 -2.29 9.70
C SER A 43 20.10 -1.42 8.48
N CYS A 44 18.89 -1.59 7.94
CA CYS A 44 18.45 -0.80 6.80
C CYS A 44 18.70 0.69 7.10
N SER A 45 19.66 1.33 6.42
CA SER A 45 20.08 2.72 6.70
C SER A 45 19.03 3.76 6.27
N VAL A 46 17.82 3.30 5.99
CA VAL A 46 16.69 4.04 5.47
C VAL A 46 15.72 4.23 6.63
N SER A 47 15.44 5.49 6.98
CA SER A 47 14.35 5.83 7.90
C SER A 47 13.31 6.67 7.18
N TYR A 48 12.11 6.11 7.04
CA TYR A 48 10.97 6.82 6.44
C TYR A 48 10.38 7.91 7.32
N ARG A 49 10.86 8.07 8.57
CA ARG A 49 10.43 9.16 9.47
C ARG A 49 10.61 10.53 8.83
N LYS A 50 11.76 10.76 8.15
CA LYS A 50 12.04 12.02 7.43
C LYS A 50 11.02 12.36 6.33
N PHE A 51 10.37 11.34 5.74
CA PHE A 51 9.33 11.55 4.72
C PHE A 51 8.06 12.08 5.37
N VAL A 52 7.66 11.49 6.49
CA VAL A 52 6.48 11.90 7.26
C VAL A 52 6.69 13.28 7.87
N GLU A 53 7.86 13.54 8.48
CA GLU A 53 8.22 14.86 9.03
C GLU A 53 8.12 15.95 7.97
N PHE A 54 8.76 15.75 6.81
CA PHE A 54 8.65 16.69 5.70
C PHE A 54 7.20 16.92 5.26
N ALA A 55 6.39 15.87 5.16
CA ALA A 55 5.00 15.99 4.73
C ALA A 55 4.16 16.78 5.74
N LEU A 56 4.34 16.53 7.03
CA LEU A 56 3.64 17.27 8.09
C LEU A 56 4.07 18.74 8.09
N ASP A 57 5.38 19.01 8.08
CA ASP A 57 5.92 20.37 8.06
C ASP A 57 5.41 21.14 6.84
N GLU A 58 5.53 20.59 5.64
CA GLU A 58 5.06 21.26 4.42
C GLU A 58 3.54 21.46 4.46
N THR A 59 2.75 20.53 5.00
CA THR A 59 1.28 20.71 5.14
C THR A 59 0.92 21.85 6.07
N THR A 60 1.63 22.00 7.19
CA THR A 60 1.35 23.08 8.16
C THR A 60 1.63 24.48 7.61
N LEU A 61 2.45 24.59 6.55
CA LEU A 61 2.63 25.85 5.83
C LEU A 61 1.41 26.23 4.97
N HIS A 62 0.55 25.27 4.64
CA HIS A 62 -0.59 25.45 3.73
C HIS A 62 -1.94 25.42 4.44
N THR A 63 -2.08 24.67 5.53
CA THR A 63 -3.34 24.55 6.29
C THR A 63 -3.08 24.13 7.74
N HIS A 64 -4.02 24.41 8.63
CA HIS A 64 -3.94 23.95 10.01
C HIS A 64 -4.33 22.46 10.11
N LEU A 65 -3.47 21.67 10.74
CA LEU A 65 -3.72 20.27 11.07
C LEU A 65 -4.12 20.12 12.53
N ILE A 66 -5.17 19.33 12.78
CA ILE A 66 -5.59 18.91 14.11
C ILE A 66 -5.40 17.40 14.25
N PRO A 67 -4.99 16.86 15.42
CA PRO A 67 -4.95 15.42 15.63
C PRO A 67 -6.32 14.78 15.38
N SER A 68 -6.37 13.68 14.62
CA SER A 68 -7.61 12.92 14.43
C SER A 68 -7.99 12.19 15.72
N PRO A 69 -9.28 11.94 16.01
CA PRO A 69 -9.69 11.07 17.12
C PRO A 69 -9.06 9.67 17.07
N LEU A 70 -8.67 9.21 15.87
CA LEU A 70 -7.96 7.95 15.68
C LEU A 70 -6.62 7.90 16.42
N GLN A 71 -5.98 9.05 16.68
CA GLN A 71 -4.66 9.14 17.32
C GLN A 71 -4.66 8.59 18.75
N GLU A 72 -5.79 8.64 19.45
CA GLU A 72 -5.95 8.09 20.81
C GLU A 72 -5.77 6.57 20.82
N LYS A 73 -6.35 5.88 19.83
CA LYS A 73 -6.29 4.41 19.70
C LYS A 73 -5.06 3.95 18.91
N TYR A 74 -4.67 4.68 17.87
CA TYR A 74 -3.61 4.30 16.94
C TYR A 74 -2.44 5.29 17.03
N ASN A 75 -1.46 4.97 17.87
CA ASN A 75 -0.25 5.77 18.05
C ASN A 75 1.02 4.92 17.87
N PHE A 76 1.28 3.96 18.74
CA PHE A 76 2.49 3.17 18.74
C PHE A 76 2.19 1.78 19.28
N MET A 77 2.76 0.75 18.66
CA MET A 77 2.73 -0.60 19.19
C MET A 77 3.97 -1.39 18.79
N ASN A 78 4.33 -2.36 19.62
CA ASN A 78 5.37 -3.34 19.28
C ASN A 78 4.75 -4.51 18.48
N SER A 79 5.57 -5.15 17.65
CA SER A 79 5.23 -6.45 17.08
C SER A 79 5.06 -7.49 18.19
N LYS A 80 4.32 -8.56 17.88
CA LYS A 80 4.02 -9.66 18.81
C LYS A 80 5.29 -10.35 19.36
N ASP A 81 6.38 -10.34 18.60
CA ASP A 81 7.67 -10.90 19.01
C ASP A 81 8.61 -9.86 19.67
N GLY A 82 8.19 -8.59 19.76
CA GLY A 82 8.97 -7.49 20.33
C GLY A 82 10.17 -7.04 19.48
N LYS A 83 10.33 -7.56 18.25
CA LYS A 83 11.47 -7.28 17.35
C LYS A 83 11.18 -6.23 16.28
N GLY A 84 10.06 -5.53 16.41
CA GLY A 84 9.65 -4.49 15.51
C GLY A 84 8.68 -3.52 16.16
N THR A 85 8.58 -2.35 15.57
CA THR A 85 7.70 -1.27 16.02
C THR A 85 6.79 -0.85 14.88
N LEU A 86 5.57 -0.45 15.22
CA LEU A 86 4.61 0.17 14.33
C LEU A 86 4.28 1.54 14.94
N SER A 87 4.57 2.61 14.21
CA SER A 87 4.29 3.99 14.60
C SER A 87 3.24 4.58 13.67
N MET A 88 2.18 5.14 14.24
CA MET A 88 1.00 5.64 13.55
C MET A 88 0.76 7.10 13.92
N LEU A 89 0.50 7.92 12.91
CA LEU A 89 0.07 9.30 13.08
C LEU A 89 -1.18 9.54 12.24
N SER A 90 -2.09 10.36 12.74
CA SER A 90 -3.34 10.71 12.07
C SER A 90 -3.78 12.14 12.41
N PHE A 91 -4.12 12.89 11.36
CA PHE A 91 -4.52 14.29 11.43
C PHE A 91 -5.68 14.57 10.49
N GLU A 92 -6.40 15.64 10.77
CA GLU A 92 -7.47 16.19 9.95
C GLU A 92 -7.17 17.66 9.65
N GLY A 93 -7.85 18.23 8.65
CA GLY A 93 -7.68 19.63 8.29
C GLY A 93 -8.92 20.20 7.61
N ALA A 94 -8.87 21.47 7.23
CA ALA A 94 -10.03 22.15 6.64
C ALA A 94 -10.61 21.41 5.42
N LYS A 95 -9.74 20.96 4.51
CA LYS A 95 -10.08 20.20 3.29
C LYS A 95 -9.70 18.72 3.34
N ILE A 96 -9.04 18.29 4.42
CA ILE A 96 -8.48 16.95 4.59
C ILE A 96 -9.39 16.17 5.53
N ARG A 97 -9.96 15.07 5.05
CA ARG A 97 -10.73 14.14 5.89
C ARG A 97 -9.81 13.35 6.81
N LEU A 98 -8.71 12.84 6.26
CA LEU A 98 -7.73 12.08 7.03
C LEU A 98 -6.36 12.10 6.34
N LEU A 99 -5.35 12.63 7.01
CA LEU A 99 -3.93 12.42 6.73
C LEU A 99 -3.44 11.38 7.72
N ARG A 100 -2.92 10.25 7.25
CA ARG A 100 -2.39 9.22 8.15
C ARG A 100 -1.13 8.56 7.65
N SER A 101 -0.26 8.20 8.58
CA SER A 101 0.97 7.47 8.33
C SER A 101 1.06 6.22 9.20
N LEU A 102 1.55 5.13 8.64
CA LEU A 102 2.06 3.95 9.35
C LEU A 102 3.51 3.74 8.95
N ILE A 103 4.41 3.77 9.94
CA ILE A 103 5.81 3.37 9.79
C ILE A 103 6.00 2.04 10.51
N ILE A 104 6.59 1.05 9.83
CA ILE A 104 6.99 -0.22 10.44
C ILE A 104 8.51 -0.32 10.39
N GLU A 105 9.14 -0.52 11.55
CA GLU A 105 10.58 -0.70 11.67
C GLU A 105 10.86 -2.06 12.32
N THR A 106 11.55 -2.95 11.60
CA THR A 106 12.03 -4.23 12.13
C THR A 106 13.50 -4.41 11.79
N GLU A 107 14.17 -5.41 12.36
CA GLU A 107 15.56 -5.74 12.01
C GLU A 107 15.77 -6.02 10.50
N THR A 108 14.72 -6.45 9.77
CA THR A 108 14.85 -6.95 8.39
C THR A 108 14.09 -6.12 7.35
N MET A 109 13.26 -5.18 7.80
CA MET A 109 12.28 -4.50 6.96
C MET A 109 11.92 -3.13 7.51
N GLN A 110 11.71 -2.19 6.59
CA GLN A 110 11.19 -0.84 6.80
C GLN A 110 9.96 -0.64 5.91
N VAL A 111 8.86 -0.10 6.44
CA VAL A 111 7.63 0.17 5.69
C VAL A 111 7.16 1.59 5.95
N LEU A 112 6.69 2.27 4.89
CA LEU A 112 5.89 3.49 4.97
C LEU A 112 4.56 3.24 4.25
N ASP A 113 3.46 3.46 4.94
CA ASP A 113 2.16 3.72 4.33
C ASP A 113 1.73 5.13 4.74
N PHE A 114 1.73 6.05 3.79
CA PHE A 114 1.30 7.43 4.00
C PHE A 114 0.25 7.78 2.94
N THR A 115 -0.88 8.34 3.35
CA THR A 115 -1.97 8.68 2.43
C THR A 115 -2.75 9.85 2.99
N VAL A 116 -3.26 10.67 2.09
CA VAL A 116 -4.12 11.79 2.44
C VAL A 116 -5.43 11.68 1.68
N PHE A 117 -6.52 11.55 2.43
CA PHE A 117 -7.88 11.53 1.92
C PHE A 117 -8.50 12.93 2.00
N PRO A 118 -8.96 13.51 0.88
CA PRO A 118 -9.72 14.75 0.91
C PRO A 118 -11.12 14.54 1.49
N LYS A 119 -11.76 15.63 1.93
CA LYS A 119 -13.22 15.60 2.17
C LYS A 119 -13.97 15.47 0.84
N ALA A 120 -15.21 14.98 0.88
CA ALA A 120 -15.99 14.65 -0.32
C ALA A 120 -16.32 15.89 -1.19
N GLU A 121 -16.29 17.09 -0.60
CA GLU A 121 -16.47 18.36 -1.30
C GLU A 121 -15.25 18.79 -2.11
N TYR A 122 -14.13 18.06 -2.03
CA TYR A 122 -12.92 18.34 -2.81
C TYR A 122 -12.55 17.08 -3.60
N ASP A 123 -12.87 17.08 -4.90
CA ASP A 123 -12.70 15.94 -5.81
C ASP A 123 -11.23 15.66 -6.20
N ILE A 124 -10.26 16.17 -5.45
CA ILE A 124 -8.84 15.99 -5.78
C ILE A 124 -8.39 14.52 -5.66
N PRO A 125 -7.30 14.12 -6.33
CA PRO A 125 -6.70 12.80 -6.16
C PRO A 125 -6.33 12.49 -4.70
N ILE A 126 -6.34 11.20 -4.34
CA ILE A 126 -5.85 10.70 -3.06
C ILE A 126 -4.32 10.60 -3.13
N PHE A 127 -3.59 11.31 -2.27
CA PHE A 127 -2.13 11.14 -2.19
C PHE A 127 -1.80 9.77 -1.60
N CYS A 128 -0.92 8.99 -2.23
CA CYS A 128 -0.62 7.62 -1.83
C CYS A 128 0.88 7.33 -1.92
N ALA A 129 1.49 6.96 -0.81
CA ALA A 129 2.89 6.51 -0.71
C ALA A 129 2.97 5.22 0.10
N ASN A 130 3.18 4.10 -0.60
CA ASN A 130 3.33 2.77 -0.03
C ASN A 130 4.73 2.22 -0.37
N PHE A 131 5.65 2.31 0.58
CA PHE A 131 7.03 1.87 0.42
C PHE A 131 7.30 0.67 1.31
N PHE A 132 7.83 -0.39 0.73
CA PHE A 132 8.32 -1.55 1.43
C PHE A 132 9.80 -1.71 1.10
N THR A 133 10.64 -1.80 2.13
CA THR A 133 12.07 -2.00 1.97
C THR A 133 12.51 -3.17 2.82
N SER A 134 13.33 -4.02 2.22
CA SER A 134 14.05 -5.11 2.86
C SER A 134 15.54 -5.00 2.56
N ALA A 135 16.34 -5.91 3.11
CA ALA A 135 17.77 -5.99 2.83
C ALA A 135 18.12 -6.08 1.34
N LYS A 136 17.24 -6.65 0.50
CA LYS A 136 17.55 -6.94 -0.92
C LYS A 136 16.74 -6.13 -1.92
N THR A 137 15.54 -5.72 -1.54
CA THR A 137 14.59 -5.14 -2.49
C THR A 137 13.74 -4.07 -1.83
N ASN A 138 13.41 -3.07 -2.65
CA ASN A 138 12.46 -2.01 -2.38
C ASN A 138 11.29 -2.24 -3.33
N ILE A 139 10.07 -2.15 -2.82
CA ILE A 139 8.82 -2.19 -3.58
C ILE A 139 8.10 -0.88 -3.25
N VAL A 140 7.90 -0.05 -4.26
CA VAL A 140 7.42 1.32 -4.07
C VAL A 140 6.21 1.57 -4.97
N VAL A 141 5.16 2.11 -4.36
CA VAL A 141 4.06 2.81 -5.04
C VAL A 141 4.06 4.24 -4.50
N LEU A 142 4.29 5.22 -5.37
CA LEU A 142 4.07 6.65 -5.10
C LEU A 142 3.14 7.19 -6.18
N ASP A 143 2.02 7.78 -5.77
CA ASP A 143 1.01 8.25 -6.72
C ASP A 143 0.10 9.34 -6.14
N LEU A 144 -0.58 10.03 -7.05
CA LEU A 144 -1.80 10.79 -6.79
C LEU A 144 -2.95 9.94 -7.36
N ASN A 145 -3.44 8.97 -6.59
CA ASN A 145 -4.47 8.04 -7.06
C ASN A 145 -5.72 8.84 -7.47
N PRO A 146 -6.21 8.72 -8.72
CA PRO A 146 -7.38 9.45 -9.17
C PRO A 146 -8.61 9.05 -8.34
N LEU A 147 -9.44 10.03 -7.98
CA LEU A 147 -10.71 9.74 -7.32
C LEU A 147 -11.66 9.04 -8.29
N HIS A 148 -11.75 9.56 -9.52
CA HIS A 148 -12.65 9.10 -10.57
C HIS A 148 -11.93 8.33 -11.67
N ASP A 149 -12.69 7.60 -12.49
CA ASP A 149 -12.14 6.74 -13.55
C ASP A 149 -11.48 7.57 -14.68
N ILE A 150 -10.16 7.49 -14.78
CA ILE A 150 -9.38 8.19 -15.82
C ILE A 150 -9.14 7.40 -17.10
N ILE A 151 -9.52 6.11 -17.12
CA ILE A 151 -9.40 5.25 -18.30
C ILE A 151 -10.57 5.55 -19.23
N ASN A 152 -11.79 5.59 -18.67
CA ASN A 152 -13.02 5.83 -19.44
C ASN A 152 -13.53 7.28 -19.37
N GLN A 153 -13.12 8.09 -18.38
CA GLN A 153 -13.54 9.50 -18.27
C GLN A 153 -12.35 10.45 -18.46
N HIS A 154 -12.38 11.19 -19.57
CA HIS A 154 -11.27 12.06 -19.94
C HIS A 154 -11.22 13.38 -19.17
N GLU A 155 -12.36 13.91 -18.72
CA GLU A 155 -12.44 15.24 -18.09
C GLU A 155 -11.64 15.30 -16.78
N TYR A 156 -11.83 14.32 -15.89
CA TYR A 156 -11.10 14.23 -14.63
C TYR A 156 -9.59 14.05 -14.85
N LYS A 157 -9.23 13.21 -15.84
CA LYS A 157 -7.84 12.99 -16.25
C LYS A 157 -7.19 14.29 -16.72
N GLU A 158 -7.85 15.03 -17.60
CA GLU A 158 -7.35 16.28 -18.14
C GLU A 158 -7.22 17.34 -17.04
N LYS A 159 -8.22 17.45 -16.15
CA LYS A 159 -8.24 18.39 -15.01
C LYS A 159 -7.03 18.23 -14.10
N TYR A 160 -6.68 17.00 -13.74
CA TYR A 160 -5.67 16.76 -12.69
C TYR A 160 -4.31 16.26 -13.18
N PHE A 161 -4.22 15.56 -14.32
CA PHE A 161 -3.00 14.83 -14.69
C PHE A 161 -2.32 15.35 -15.95
N LYS A 162 -3.02 16.09 -16.82
CA LYS A 162 -2.42 16.64 -18.07
C LYS A 162 -1.15 17.43 -17.81
N SER A 163 -1.19 18.35 -16.84
CA SER A 163 -0.05 19.19 -16.46
C SER A 163 1.02 18.44 -15.67
N LEU A 164 0.73 17.23 -15.18
CA LEU A 164 1.62 16.43 -14.35
C LEU A 164 2.38 15.37 -15.14
N ILE A 165 2.03 15.13 -16.42
CA ILE A 165 2.72 14.15 -17.27
C ILE A 165 4.25 14.34 -17.26
N PRO A 166 4.81 15.57 -17.40
CA PRO A 166 6.26 15.76 -17.34
C PRO A 166 6.89 15.31 -16.00
N LEU A 167 6.19 15.50 -14.88
CA LEU A 167 6.64 15.02 -13.56
C LEU A 167 6.65 13.49 -13.50
N GLY A 168 5.61 12.85 -14.02
CA GLY A 168 5.55 11.39 -14.15
C GLY A 168 6.71 10.83 -14.97
N LEU A 169 6.99 11.44 -16.13
CA LEU A 169 8.08 11.02 -17.02
C LEU A 169 9.46 11.15 -16.37
N LYS A 170 9.74 12.29 -15.73
CA LYS A 170 11.00 12.52 -15.00
C LYS A 170 11.35 11.36 -14.06
N TYR A 171 10.37 10.86 -13.30
CA TYR A 171 10.63 9.76 -12.36
C TYR A 171 10.48 8.38 -12.97
N ALA A 172 9.73 8.21 -14.07
CA ALA A 172 9.70 6.97 -14.84
C ALA A 172 11.05 6.66 -15.51
N GLU A 173 11.84 7.69 -15.85
CA GLU A 173 13.22 7.52 -16.33
C GLU A 173 14.18 7.06 -15.22
N LEU A 174 13.94 7.51 -13.97
CA LEU A 174 14.80 7.22 -12.82
C LEU A 174 14.43 5.91 -12.11
N PHE A 175 13.17 5.49 -12.18
CA PHE A 175 12.66 4.26 -11.56
C PHE A 175 12.06 3.33 -12.60
N PRO A 176 12.64 2.13 -12.80
CA PRO A 176 12.09 1.16 -13.74
C PRO A 176 10.71 0.69 -13.28
N TRP A 177 9.85 0.35 -14.23
CA TRP A 177 8.55 -0.23 -13.93
C TRP A 177 8.69 -1.52 -13.11
N GLY A 178 7.87 -1.68 -12.06
CA GLY A 178 7.98 -2.78 -11.10
C GLY A 178 7.57 -4.17 -11.62
N GLY A 179 7.27 -4.32 -12.91
CA GLY A 179 6.75 -5.53 -13.54
C GLY A 179 5.28 -5.79 -13.20
N LYS A 180 4.81 -7.03 -13.36
CA LYS A 180 3.39 -7.35 -13.19
C LYS A 180 2.83 -6.97 -11.81
N LEU A 181 1.61 -6.46 -11.80
CA LEU A 181 0.79 -6.16 -10.62
C LEU A 181 -0.60 -6.78 -10.75
N THR A 182 -1.38 -6.79 -9.67
CA THR A 182 -2.80 -7.20 -9.73
C THR A 182 -3.55 -6.30 -10.69
N SER A 183 -4.13 -6.88 -11.74
CA SER A 183 -4.64 -6.12 -12.90
C SER A 183 -5.62 -5.03 -12.49
N GLU A 184 -6.50 -5.30 -11.54
CA GLU A 184 -7.53 -4.38 -11.09
C GLU A 184 -6.99 -3.18 -10.31
N SER A 185 -5.78 -3.28 -9.74
CA SER A 185 -5.14 -2.14 -9.07
C SER A 185 -4.86 -0.99 -10.04
N ILE A 186 -4.76 -1.27 -11.35
CA ILE A 186 -4.52 -0.23 -12.36
C ILE A 186 -5.65 0.80 -12.43
N ASN A 187 -6.87 0.40 -12.08
CA ASN A 187 -8.05 1.28 -12.07
C ASN A 187 -7.98 2.37 -10.99
N PHE A 188 -6.99 2.30 -10.09
CA PHE A 188 -6.76 3.26 -9.01
C PHE A 188 -5.44 4.00 -9.16
N PHE A 189 -4.70 3.75 -10.24
CA PHE A 189 -3.41 4.38 -10.49
C PHE A 189 -3.53 5.47 -11.54
N SER A 190 -2.79 6.55 -11.34
CA SER A 190 -2.73 7.65 -12.29
C SER A 190 -1.69 7.39 -13.40
N PRO A 191 -1.69 8.19 -14.49
CA PRO A 191 -0.67 8.10 -15.54
C PRO A 191 0.73 8.49 -15.05
N ILE A 192 0.85 9.10 -13.86
CA ILE A 192 2.12 9.50 -13.25
C ILE A 192 2.58 8.53 -12.15
N VAL A 193 1.86 7.44 -11.89
CA VAL A 193 2.22 6.49 -10.83
C VAL A 193 3.68 6.02 -10.94
N ILE A 194 4.40 6.02 -9.82
CA ILE A 194 5.68 5.35 -9.67
C ILE A 194 5.40 4.00 -9.01
N TRP A 195 5.20 2.97 -9.84
CA TRP A 195 5.26 1.57 -9.42
C TRP A 195 6.62 1.01 -9.80
N THR A 196 7.47 0.73 -8.81
CA THR A 196 8.85 0.31 -9.06
C THR A 196 9.32 -0.75 -8.08
N LYS A 197 10.26 -1.57 -8.54
CA LYS A 197 11.06 -2.47 -7.71
C LYS A 197 12.53 -2.24 -8.02
N PHE A 198 13.34 -2.06 -6.99
CA PHE A 198 14.78 -1.84 -7.17
C PHE A 198 15.59 -2.41 -6.00
N THR A 199 16.85 -2.72 -6.25
CA THR A 199 17.80 -3.15 -5.23
C THR A 199 18.20 -1.97 -4.34
N SER A 200 18.40 -2.23 -3.06
CA SER A 200 18.74 -1.18 -2.09
C SER A 200 20.07 -0.51 -2.43
N ASN A 201 20.02 0.79 -2.72
CA ASN A 201 21.15 1.67 -3.02
C ASN A 201 20.85 3.05 -2.38
N PRO A 202 21.78 3.66 -1.60
CA PRO A 202 21.63 5.00 -1.05
C PRO A 202 21.16 6.06 -2.07
N GLU A 203 21.71 6.07 -3.29
CA GLU A 203 21.33 7.04 -4.32
C GLU A 203 19.85 6.91 -4.72
N LYS A 204 19.36 5.67 -4.85
CA LYS A 204 17.95 5.42 -5.17
C LYS A 204 17.02 5.88 -4.06
N TYR A 205 17.48 5.82 -2.80
CA TYR A 205 16.74 6.34 -1.67
C TYR A 205 16.64 7.87 -1.68
N ASP A 206 17.71 8.57 -2.03
CA ASP A 206 17.67 10.04 -2.15
C ASP A 206 16.82 10.51 -3.33
N ILE A 207 16.83 9.76 -4.45
CA ILE A 207 15.92 9.99 -5.57
C ILE A 207 14.47 9.73 -5.16
N LEU A 208 14.20 8.66 -4.38
CA LEU A 208 12.86 8.35 -3.87
C LEU A 208 12.35 9.45 -2.93
N TYR A 209 13.22 9.95 -2.06
CA TYR A 209 12.90 11.08 -1.19
C TYR A 209 12.57 12.33 -1.99
N SER A 210 13.35 12.62 -3.04
CA SER A 210 13.07 13.73 -3.96
C SER A 210 11.73 13.57 -4.66
N ALA A 211 11.42 12.35 -5.15
CA ALA A 211 10.14 12.02 -5.78
C ALA A 211 8.96 12.25 -4.83
N PHE A 212 9.05 11.75 -3.61
CA PHE A 212 8.03 11.94 -2.58
C PHE A 212 7.77 13.43 -2.33
N ARG A 213 8.83 14.24 -2.16
CA ARG A 213 8.70 15.68 -1.92
C ARG A 213 8.02 16.40 -3.09
N GLU A 214 8.42 16.12 -4.33
CA GLU A 214 7.82 16.77 -5.50
C GLU A 214 6.35 16.37 -5.71
N TYR A 215 6.02 15.08 -5.58
CA TYR A 215 4.63 14.59 -5.69
C TYR A 215 3.76 15.18 -4.59
N TYR A 216 4.26 15.22 -3.35
CA TYR A 216 3.51 15.76 -2.23
C TYR A 216 3.27 17.27 -2.34
N LYS A 217 4.29 18.03 -2.77
CA LYS A 217 4.13 19.47 -3.06
C LYS A 217 3.13 19.74 -4.17
N VAL A 218 3.10 18.91 -5.20
CA VAL A 218 2.06 19.00 -6.24
C VAL A 218 0.68 18.76 -5.65
N TRP A 219 0.50 17.70 -4.86
CA TRP A 219 -0.77 17.41 -4.21
C TRP A 219 -1.22 18.55 -3.27
N LEU A 220 -0.31 19.13 -2.49
CA LEU A 220 -0.59 20.31 -1.65
C LEU A 220 -1.06 21.51 -2.47
N LYS A 221 -0.45 21.76 -3.65
CA LYS A 221 -0.92 22.80 -4.57
C LYS A 221 -2.32 22.52 -5.11
N LEU A 222 -2.66 21.26 -5.41
CA LEU A 222 -3.99 20.87 -5.87
C LEU A 222 -5.04 21.11 -4.77
N ILE A 223 -4.82 20.65 -3.54
CA ILE A 223 -5.79 20.83 -2.45
C ILE A 223 -5.96 22.30 -2.05
N CYS A 224 -4.88 23.09 -2.08
CA CYS A 224 -4.97 24.53 -1.79
C CYS A 224 -5.89 25.23 -2.81
N LYS A 225 -5.75 24.90 -4.09
CA LYS A 225 -6.52 25.49 -5.19
C LYS A 225 -7.91 24.87 -5.42
N ALA A 226 -8.23 23.76 -4.76
CA ALA A 226 -9.50 23.09 -4.96
C ALA A 226 -10.67 23.94 -4.45
N ASP A 227 -11.61 24.24 -5.34
CA ASP A 227 -12.89 24.85 -4.99
C ASP A 227 -13.78 23.82 -4.27
N LYS A 228 -14.63 24.31 -3.36
CA LYS A 228 -15.56 23.46 -2.64
C LYS A 228 -16.74 23.12 -3.56
N GLU A 229 -16.98 21.84 -3.79
CA GLU A 229 -18.20 21.38 -4.47
C GLU A 229 -19.43 21.71 -3.60
N THR A 230 -20.48 22.20 -4.26
CA THR A 230 -21.75 22.60 -3.63
C THR A 230 -22.93 21.80 -4.14
N ASP A 231 -22.79 21.13 -5.29
CA ASP A 231 -23.80 20.21 -5.80
C ASP A 231 -23.80 18.90 -5.00
N GLU A 232 -24.91 18.60 -4.33
CA GLU A 232 -25.05 17.43 -3.48
C GLU A 232 -24.86 16.10 -4.24
N SER A 233 -25.26 16.05 -5.52
CA SER A 233 -25.11 14.85 -6.34
C SER A 233 -23.65 14.57 -6.67
N GLN A 234 -22.86 15.62 -6.91
CA GLN A 234 -21.42 15.51 -7.13
C GLN A 234 -20.65 15.19 -5.84
N ILE A 235 -21.06 15.76 -4.70
CA ILE A 235 -20.49 15.38 -3.39
C ILE A 235 -20.76 13.90 -3.11
N PHE A 236 -21.97 13.40 -3.39
CA PHE A 236 -22.29 11.98 -3.25
C PHE A 236 -21.46 11.11 -4.19
N HIS A 237 -21.26 11.55 -5.44
CA HIS A 237 -20.41 10.84 -6.40
C HIS A 237 -18.94 10.73 -5.92
N ASN A 238 -18.39 11.83 -5.37
CA ASN A 238 -17.05 11.85 -4.79
C ASN A 238 -16.95 10.93 -3.55
N LEU A 239 -17.97 10.93 -2.70
CA LEU A 239 -18.06 10.06 -1.53
C LEU A 239 -18.06 8.58 -1.94
N GLU A 240 -18.89 8.22 -2.91
CA GLU A 240 -18.97 6.84 -3.43
C GLU A 240 -17.65 6.40 -4.04
N ALA A 241 -16.96 7.29 -4.78
CA ALA A 241 -15.65 7.00 -5.35
C ALA A 241 -14.57 6.75 -4.28
N GLN A 242 -14.54 7.56 -3.21
CA GLN A 242 -13.66 7.30 -2.06
C GLN A 242 -14.00 5.97 -1.40
N HIS A 243 -15.29 5.70 -1.17
CA HIS A 243 -15.74 4.47 -0.53
C HIS A 243 -15.36 3.22 -1.35
N ARG A 244 -15.50 3.28 -2.68
CA ARG A 244 -15.03 2.23 -3.60
C ARG A 244 -13.53 2.00 -3.48
N TYR A 245 -12.73 3.07 -3.42
CA TYR A 245 -11.27 2.97 -3.24
C TYR A 245 -10.92 2.29 -1.91
N LEU A 246 -11.52 2.73 -0.80
CA LEU A 246 -11.28 2.16 0.53
C LEU A 246 -11.68 0.69 0.59
N THR A 247 -12.82 0.34 0.00
CA THR A 247 -13.34 -1.03 -0.09
C THR A 247 -12.38 -1.94 -0.87
N TRP A 248 -11.80 -1.45 -1.97
CA TRP A 248 -10.79 -2.21 -2.70
C TRP A 248 -9.54 -2.45 -1.85
N ARG A 249 -8.98 -1.38 -1.27
CA ARG A 249 -7.73 -1.44 -0.53
C ARG A 249 -7.86 -2.31 0.72
N VAL A 250 -8.93 -2.19 1.49
CA VAL A 250 -9.11 -2.97 2.72
C VAL A 250 -9.11 -4.48 2.46
N GLU A 251 -9.61 -4.90 1.29
CA GLU A 251 -9.72 -6.31 0.92
C GLU A 251 -8.48 -6.83 0.19
N LYS A 252 -7.81 -5.99 -0.62
CA LYS A 252 -6.75 -6.41 -1.55
C LYS A 252 -5.37 -5.81 -1.31
N ASP A 253 -5.18 -5.01 -0.26
CA ASP A 253 -3.87 -4.44 0.05
C ASP A 253 -2.79 -5.53 0.23
N PRO A 254 -1.63 -5.45 -0.46
CA PRO A 254 -0.59 -6.47 -0.38
C PRO A 254 0.12 -6.52 1.00
N GLY A 255 0.03 -5.46 1.79
CA GLY A 255 0.63 -5.34 3.12
C GLY A 255 -0.09 -6.15 4.21
N GLN A 256 -1.31 -6.63 3.97
CA GLN A 256 -2.10 -7.36 4.98
C GLN A 256 -1.37 -8.56 5.57
N GLY A 257 -0.64 -9.33 4.75
CA GLY A 257 0.12 -10.50 5.23
C GLY A 257 1.25 -10.11 6.18
N VAL A 258 1.90 -8.98 5.94
CA VAL A 258 2.94 -8.42 6.82
C VAL A 258 2.32 -8.01 8.16
N LEU A 259 1.19 -7.31 8.12
CA LEU A 259 0.48 -6.89 9.33
C LEU A 259 0.04 -8.10 10.18
N LYS A 260 -0.60 -9.09 9.56
CA LYS A 260 -1.04 -10.32 10.25
C LYS A 260 0.12 -11.04 10.93
N LYS A 261 1.29 -11.10 10.26
CA LYS A 261 2.50 -11.69 10.83
C LYS A 261 3.02 -10.91 12.05
N LEU A 262 2.97 -9.57 12.00
CA LEU A 262 3.53 -8.72 13.04
C LEU A 262 2.61 -8.58 14.27
N ILE A 263 1.31 -8.40 14.08
CA ILE A 263 0.37 -8.05 15.17
C ILE A 263 -0.80 -9.04 15.33
N GLY A 264 -0.85 -10.10 14.52
CA GLY A 264 -1.92 -11.10 14.55
C GLY A 264 -3.16 -10.69 13.76
N ASP A 265 -4.01 -11.67 13.43
CA ASP A 265 -5.14 -11.48 12.51
C ASP A 265 -6.17 -10.45 12.97
N THR A 266 -6.55 -10.50 14.26
CA THR A 266 -7.59 -9.61 14.81
C THR A 266 -7.16 -8.14 14.77
N LEU A 267 -5.95 -7.84 15.26
CA LEU A 267 -5.43 -6.47 15.27
C LEU A 267 -5.10 -5.99 13.87
N ALA A 268 -4.58 -6.86 12.99
CA ALA A 268 -4.37 -6.50 11.59
C ALA A 268 -5.67 -6.12 10.90
N LYS A 269 -6.76 -6.87 11.12
CA LYS A 269 -8.08 -6.56 10.56
C LYS A 269 -8.62 -5.23 11.10
N ASP A 270 -8.56 -5.00 12.40
CA ASP A 270 -8.97 -3.73 13.03
C ASP A 270 -8.17 -2.55 12.47
N MET A 271 -6.83 -2.64 12.43
CA MET A 271 -5.98 -1.56 11.91
C MET A 271 -6.20 -1.29 10.41
N LEU A 272 -6.47 -2.32 9.60
CA LEU A 272 -6.80 -2.13 8.19
C LEU A 272 -8.09 -1.34 8.00
N ARG A 273 -9.17 -1.74 8.68
CA ARG A 273 -10.50 -1.12 8.51
C ARG A 273 -10.60 0.23 9.20
N SER A 274 -10.18 0.30 10.46
CA SER A 274 -10.46 1.44 11.34
C SER A 274 -9.37 2.52 11.30
N PHE A 275 -8.17 2.22 10.78
CA PHE A 275 -7.07 3.19 10.67
C PHE A 275 -6.62 3.43 9.22
N LEU A 276 -6.03 2.42 8.56
CA LEU A 276 -5.42 2.60 7.23
C LEU A 276 -6.44 2.99 6.15
N PHE A 277 -7.62 2.38 6.21
CA PHE A 277 -8.74 2.60 5.30
C PHE A 277 -10.00 3.08 6.04
N ASN A 278 -9.79 3.88 7.11
CA ASN A 278 -10.87 4.53 7.84
C ASN A 278 -11.83 5.28 6.90
N GLY A 279 -13.12 5.07 7.09
CA GLY A 279 -14.19 5.49 6.18
C GLY A 279 -14.81 4.32 5.40
N VAL A 280 -14.23 3.12 5.43
CA VAL A 280 -14.79 1.96 4.72
C VAL A 280 -16.10 1.44 5.33
N ASP A 281 -16.35 1.74 6.61
CA ASP A 281 -17.59 1.36 7.29
C ASP A 281 -18.56 2.55 7.43
N GLU A 282 -18.08 3.79 7.27
CA GLU A 282 -18.82 5.03 7.53
C GLU A 282 -19.22 5.82 6.28
N LEU A 283 -18.46 5.75 5.19
CA LEU A 283 -18.71 6.56 3.98
C LEU A 283 -19.72 5.94 3.02
N GLY A 284 -20.09 4.68 3.21
CA GLY A 284 -21.03 3.99 2.33
C GLY A 284 -21.44 2.61 2.84
N SER A 285 -22.41 1.99 2.16
CA SER A 285 -22.98 0.70 2.54
C SER A 285 -22.75 -0.42 1.52
N LYS A 286 -22.24 -0.09 0.31
CA LYS A 286 -21.91 -1.06 -0.73
C LYS A 286 -20.76 -1.96 -0.29
N THR A 287 -20.93 -3.26 -0.43
CA THR A 287 -19.91 -4.26 -0.12
C THR A 287 -18.84 -4.34 -1.22
N PHE A 288 -17.77 -5.08 -0.95
CA PHE A 288 -16.76 -5.39 -1.97
C PHE A 288 -17.37 -6.04 -3.23
N ASN A 289 -18.35 -6.91 -3.05
CA ASN A 289 -19.01 -7.61 -4.15
C ASN A 289 -19.91 -6.69 -4.98
N ASP A 290 -20.48 -5.64 -4.37
CA ASP A 290 -21.29 -4.65 -5.09
C ASP A 290 -20.43 -3.83 -6.06
N TYR A 291 -19.20 -3.47 -5.67
CA TYR A 291 -18.27 -2.74 -6.53
C TYR A 291 -17.49 -3.63 -7.49
N PHE A 292 -17.17 -4.86 -7.07
CA PHE A 292 -16.29 -5.77 -7.81
C PHE A 292 -16.98 -7.13 -8.01
N PRO A 293 -18.13 -7.19 -8.69
CA PRO A 293 -18.94 -8.42 -8.81
C PRO A 293 -18.18 -9.57 -9.47
N ARG A 294 -17.16 -9.27 -10.29
CA ARG A 294 -16.26 -10.27 -10.90
C ARG A 294 -15.51 -11.13 -9.87
N TYR A 295 -15.42 -10.70 -8.61
CA TYR A 295 -14.81 -11.44 -7.51
C TYR A 295 -15.76 -12.38 -6.77
N CYS A 296 -17.06 -12.34 -7.07
CA CYS A 296 -18.02 -13.29 -6.52
C CYS A 296 -17.74 -14.68 -7.10
N CYS A 297 -17.37 -15.64 -6.25
CA CYS A 297 -17.49 -17.05 -6.61
C CYS A 297 -18.97 -17.47 -6.55
N GLN A 298 -19.33 -18.53 -7.27
CA GLN A 298 -20.71 -19.05 -7.37
C GLN A 298 -21.37 -19.40 -6.02
N GLU A 299 -20.62 -19.46 -4.92
CA GLU A 299 -21.11 -19.80 -3.57
C GLU A 299 -21.13 -18.60 -2.59
N GLY A 300 -21.11 -17.36 -3.08
CA GLY A 300 -21.17 -16.16 -2.21
C GLY A 300 -19.95 -15.95 -1.31
N THR A 301 -18.96 -16.84 -1.39
CA THR A 301 -17.70 -16.73 -0.67
C THR A 301 -16.69 -15.94 -1.49
N LEU A 302 -16.02 -14.95 -0.89
CA LEU A 302 -14.97 -14.17 -1.54
C LEU A 302 -13.85 -15.09 -2.04
N ASN A 303 -13.42 -14.90 -3.29
CA ASN A 303 -12.27 -15.62 -3.83
C ASN A 303 -11.02 -15.27 -3.00
N LYS A 304 -10.58 -16.22 -2.17
CA LYS A 304 -9.37 -16.09 -1.34
C LYS A 304 -8.09 -15.96 -2.18
N LYS A 305 -8.12 -16.30 -3.48
CA LYS A 305 -7.03 -15.98 -4.39
C LYS A 305 -7.12 -14.50 -4.75
N GLY A 306 -6.11 -13.73 -4.38
CA GLY A 306 -6.06 -12.27 -4.45
C GLY A 306 -6.35 -11.64 -5.82
N ASN A 307 -6.39 -12.41 -6.91
CA ASN A 307 -6.57 -11.87 -8.26
C ASN A 307 -7.52 -12.80 -9.05
N VAL A 308 -8.71 -12.32 -9.41
CA VAL A 308 -9.59 -13.05 -10.36
C VAL A 308 -9.00 -13.01 -11.76
N ILE A 309 -8.44 -11.85 -12.15
CA ILE A 309 -7.85 -11.63 -13.48
C ILE A 309 -6.37 -12.08 -13.54
N GLY A 310 -5.72 -12.27 -12.38
CA GLY A 310 -4.30 -12.56 -12.29
C GLY A 310 -3.43 -11.30 -12.22
N LYS A 311 -2.13 -11.44 -12.51
CA LYS A 311 -1.22 -10.29 -12.59
C LYS A 311 -0.93 -9.96 -14.05
N SER A 312 -1.09 -8.69 -14.41
CA SER A 312 -0.84 -8.16 -15.76
C SER A 312 0.09 -6.94 -15.71
N PHE A 313 0.29 -6.28 -16.85
CA PHE A 313 1.09 -5.06 -17.01
C PHE A 313 2.58 -5.29 -16.69
N GLU A 314 3.21 -6.20 -17.43
CA GLU A 314 4.68 -6.39 -17.37
C GLU A 314 5.43 -5.10 -17.69
N ASN A 315 4.88 -4.28 -18.59
CA ASN A 315 5.37 -2.95 -18.93
C ASN A 315 4.40 -1.87 -18.44
N ARG A 316 4.89 -0.62 -18.34
CA ARG A 316 4.09 0.55 -17.98
C ARG A 316 2.92 0.71 -18.97
N PRO A 317 1.65 0.71 -18.51
CA PRO A 317 0.50 0.76 -19.41
C PRO A 317 0.07 2.18 -19.79
N TRP A 318 0.95 3.18 -19.63
CA TRP A 318 0.74 4.53 -20.14
C TRP A 318 1.90 4.93 -21.05
N ASN A 319 1.58 5.55 -22.18
CA ASN A 319 2.59 6.11 -23.07
C ASN A 319 3.15 7.44 -22.53
N ALA A 320 4.07 8.04 -23.28
CA ALA A 320 4.70 9.31 -22.90
C ALA A 320 3.72 10.51 -22.81
N ARG A 321 2.52 10.39 -23.37
CA ARG A 321 1.44 11.39 -23.24
C ARG A 321 0.48 11.09 -22.09
N GLY A 322 0.74 10.04 -21.31
CA GLY A 322 -0.16 9.56 -20.26
C GLY A 322 -1.43 8.89 -20.78
N GLU A 323 -1.49 8.48 -22.04
CA GLU A 323 -2.60 7.73 -22.61
C GLU A 323 -2.46 6.26 -22.23
N PHE A 324 -3.56 5.63 -21.81
CA PHE A 324 -3.58 4.22 -21.45
C PHE A 324 -3.42 3.37 -22.71
N ILE A 325 -2.41 2.49 -22.72
CA ILE A 325 -2.08 1.60 -23.82
C ILE A 325 -2.25 0.17 -23.31
N GLU A 326 -3.41 -0.42 -23.54
CA GLU A 326 -3.68 -1.80 -23.13
C GLU A 326 -2.85 -2.76 -23.99
N TYR A 327 -1.75 -3.27 -23.44
CA TYR A 327 -1.01 -4.37 -24.05
C TYR A 327 -1.75 -5.68 -23.74
N PHE A 328 -2.72 -6.05 -24.58
CA PHE A 328 -3.20 -7.42 -24.65
C PHE A 328 -2.06 -8.32 -25.17
N ARG A 329 -1.32 -8.95 -24.26
CA ARG A 329 -0.62 -10.23 -24.49
C ARG A 329 -0.58 -11.07 -23.23
#